data_AF-A0AAW5CKU6-F1
#
_entry.id   AF-A0AAW5CKU6-F1
#
_cell.length_a   1.000
_cell.length_b   1.000
_cell.length_c   1.000
_cell.angle_alpha   90.00
_cell.angle_beta   90.00
_cell.angle_gamma   90.00
#
_symmetry.space_group_name_H-M   'P 1'
#
loop_
_entity.id
_entity.type
_entity.pdbx_description
1 polymer ?
#
loop_
_entity_poly.entity_id
_entity_poly.type
_entity_poly.pdbx_seq_one_letter_code
_entity_poly.pdbx_strand_id
1 'polypeptide(L)'
;MEGFNSFNLWAETLKTENKKTAVLIGCEPTGHYWFAFAKYVNDHQKRLVMVNPFSVKKIKELDDNSPKKTDSKDPKTIAKLVVDGRYSIPYMPEGIYAEIRDLVYSREPIWII
;
A
#
# COMPACT_ATOMS: atom_id res chain seq x y z
N MET A 1 2.08 -11.37 13.32
CA MET A 1 2.36 -12.05 12.03
C MET A 1 1.13 -12.74 11.42
N GLU A 2 0.14 -13.19 12.20
CA GLU A 2 -1.05 -13.88 11.67
C GLU A 2 -1.78 -13.13 10.55
N GLY A 3 -1.99 -11.81 10.69
CA GLY A 3 -2.67 -11.01 9.66
C GLY A 3 -1.96 -11.00 8.30
N PHE A 4 -0.62 -10.91 8.29
CA PHE A 4 0.16 -10.96 7.06
C PHE A 4 0.12 -12.35 6.41
N ASN A 5 0.16 -13.41 7.21
CA ASN A 5 0.08 -14.78 6.72
C ASN A 5 -1.30 -15.07 6.09
N SER A 6 -2.39 -14.63 6.74
CA SER A 6 -3.74 -14.76 6.19
C SER A 6 -3.90 -13.98 4.88
N PHE A 7 -3.34 -12.77 4.81
CA PHE A 7 -3.32 -11.99 3.57
C PHE A 7 -2.53 -12.69 2.45
N ASN A 8 -1.37 -13.25 2.78
CA ASN A 8 -0.53 -13.96 1.81
C ASN A 8 -1.24 -15.20 1.26
N LEU A 9 -1.87 -15.98 2.14
CA LEU A 9 -2.66 -17.15 1.73
C LEU A 9 -3.81 -16.73 0.80
N TRP A 10 -4.56 -15.69 1.17
CA TRP A 10 -5.63 -15.15 0.34
C TRP A 10 -5.14 -14.70 -1.04
N ALA A 11 -4.02 -13.98 -1.10
CA ALA A 11 -3.42 -13.53 -2.35
C ALA A 11 -2.97 -14.70 -3.26
N GLU A 12 -2.37 -15.74 -2.70
CA GLU A 12 -1.96 -16.94 -3.44
C GLU A 12 -3.15 -17.78 -3.92
N THR A 13 -4.20 -17.91 -3.10
CA THR A 13 -5.45 -18.57 -3.51
C THR A 13 -6.06 -17.85 -4.71
N LEU A 14 -6.20 -16.52 -4.64
CA LEU A 14 -6.72 -15.73 -5.76
C LEU A 14 -5.87 -15.84 -7.02
N LYS A 15 -4.54 -15.82 -6.88
CA LYS A 15 -3.60 -16.01 -7.99
C LYS A 15 -3.84 -17.33 -8.70
N THR A 16 -3.97 -18.41 -7.92
CA THR A 16 -4.16 -19.78 -8.41
C THR A 16 -5.52 -19.94 -9.09
N GLU A 17 -6.59 -19.48 -8.44
CA GLU A 17 -7.95 -19.52 -8.98
C GLU A 17 -8.08 -18.75 -10.31
N ASN A 18 -7.44 -17.59 -10.40
CA ASN A 18 -7.48 -16.73 -11.59
C ASN A 18 -6.39 -17.07 -12.63
N LYS A 19 -5.62 -18.14 -12.42
CA LYS A 19 -4.52 -18.60 -13.30
C LYS A 19 -3.54 -17.48 -13.66
N LYS A 20 -3.18 -16.65 -12.67
CA LYS A 20 -2.26 -15.51 -12.86
C LYS A 20 -0.83 -15.90 -12.46
N THR A 21 0.16 -15.31 -13.12
CA THR A 21 1.58 -15.59 -12.85
C THR A 21 2.17 -14.71 -11.76
N ALA A 22 1.61 -13.51 -11.57
CA ALA A 22 2.08 -12.53 -10.60
C ALA A 22 0.92 -11.83 -9.88
N VAL A 23 1.20 -11.37 -8.66
CA VAL A 23 0.28 -10.56 -7.85
C VAL A 23 0.87 -9.17 -7.70
N LEU A 24 0.05 -8.17 -7.98
CA LEU A 24 0.35 -6.76 -7.77
C LEU A 24 -0.53 -6.25 -6.64
N ILE A 25 0.07 -5.73 -5.58
CA ILE A 25 -0.63 -5.23 -4.40
C ILE A 25 -0.62 -3.72 -4.45
N GLY A 26 -1.80 -3.11 -4.61
CA GLY A 26 -1.98 -1.67 -4.59
C GLY A 26 -2.38 -1.16 -3.21
N CYS A 27 -1.66 -0.17 -2.69
CA CYS A 27 -2.06 0.52 -1.47
C CYS A 27 -1.99 2.04 -1.63
N GLU A 28 -2.89 2.75 -0.95
CA GLU A 28 -2.74 4.19 -0.72
C GLU A 28 -1.79 4.37 0.49
N PRO A 29 -0.70 5.15 0.37
CA PRO A 29 0.22 5.38 1.48
C PRO A 29 -0.42 6.32 2.51
N THR A 30 -0.97 5.75 3.58
CA THR A 30 -1.49 6.51 4.71
C THR A 30 -0.55 6.34 5.91
N GLY A 31 0.33 7.30 6.12
CA GLY A 31 1.31 7.26 7.22
C GLY A 31 2.51 6.36 6.95
N HIS A 32 3.10 5.79 8.00
CA HIS A 32 4.35 5.01 7.94
C HIS A 32 4.12 3.48 8.02
N TYR A 33 2.90 3.00 8.23
CA TYR A 33 2.61 1.57 8.38
C TYR A 33 2.94 0.73 7.12
N TRP A 34 2.99 1.37 5.95
CA TRP A 34 3.28 0.68 4.69
C TRP A 34 4.70 0.14 4.59
N PHE A 35 5.67 0.60 5.39
CA PHE A 35 7.06 0.12 5.33
C PHE A 35 7.18 -1.34 5.74
N ALA A 36 6.58 -1.71 6.87
CA ALA A 36 6.59 -3.09 7.35
C ALA A 36 5.86 -4.02 6.36
N PHE A 37 4.78 -3.53 5.76
CA PHE A 37 4.05 -4.27 4.73
C PHE A 37 4.83 -4.41 3.43
N ALA A 38 5.51 -3.35 2.98
CA ALA A 38 6.38 -3.38 1.80
C ALA A 38 7.51 -4.39 1.95
N LYS A 39 8.13 -4.44 3.14
CA LYS A 39 9.16 -5.44 3.45
C LYS A 39 8.60 -6.86 3.35
N TYR A 40 7.48 -7.12 4.00
CA TYR A 40 6.83 -8.43 3.96
C TYR A 40 6.47 -8.85 2.53
N VAL A 41 5.90 -7.95 1.73
CA VAL A 41 5.51 -8.19 0.34
C VAL A 41 6.73 -8.49 -0.54
N ASN A 42 7.82 -7.75 -0.35
CA ASN A 42 9.09 -7.96 -1.05
C ASN A 42 9.72 -9.31 -0.70
N ASP A 43 9.75 -9.67 0.59
CA ASP A 43 10.25 -10.97 1.06
C ASP A 43 9.47 -12.16 0.47
N HIS A 44 8.19 -11.96 0.13
CA HIS A 44 7.32 -12.96 -0.50
C HIS A 44 7.27 -12.87 -2.04
N GLN A 45 8.25 -12.19 -2.67
CA GLN A 45 8.39 -12.00 -4.12
C GLN A 45 7.15 -11.42 -4.82
N LYS A 46 6.37 -10.60 -4.11
CA LYS A 46 5.22 -9.88 -4.66
C LYS A 46 5.59 -8.42 -4.89
N ARG A 47 4.88 -7.75 -5.81
CA ARG A 47 5.12 -6.33 -6.09
C ARG A 47 4.11 -5.46 -5.34
N LEU A 48 4.62 -4.56 -4.50
CA LEU A 48 3.83 -3.49 -3.89
C LEU A 48 3.88 -2.25 -4.79
N VAL A 49 2.73 -1.64 -5.03
CA VAL A 49 2.61 -0.37 -5.73
C VAL A 49 1.80 0.61 -4.90
N MET A 50 2.26 1.86 -4.89
CA MET A 50 1.61 2.94 -4.17
C MET A 50 0.81 3.80 -5.13
N VAL A 51 -0.44 4.08 -4.78
CA VAL A 51 -1.28 4.99 -5.55
C VAL A 51 -1.26 6.36 -4.91
N ASN A 52 -1.17 7.41 -5.71
CA ASN A 52 -1.14 8.78 -5.22
C ASN A 52 -2.48 9.16 -4.55
N PRO A 53 -2.50 9.57 -3.26
CA PRO A 53 -3.70 10.04 -2.57
C PRO A 53 -4.44 11.15 -3.30
N PHE A 54 -3.72 12.04 -3.99
CA PHE A 54 -4.34 13.10 -4.80
C PHE A 54 -5.13 12.54 -5.98
N SER A 55 -4.62 11.49 -6.65
CA SER A 55 -5.32 10.82 -7.75
C SER A 55 -6.53 10.06 -7.25
N VAL A 56 -6.41 9.41 -6.09
CA VAL A 56 -7.50 8.73 -5.41
C VAL A 56 -8.60 9.74 -5.06
N LYS A 57 -8.25 10.87 -4.43
CA LYS A 57 -9.19 11.95 -4.07
C LYS A 57 -9.90 12.54 -5.30
N LYS A 58 -9.16 12.83 -6.36
CA LYS A 58 -9.73 13.40 -7.60
C LYS A 58 -10.70 12.43 -8.28
N ILE A 59 -10.40 11.13 -8.30
CA ILE A 59 -11.32 10.14 -8.85
C ILE A 59 -12.53 9.92 -7.95
N LYS A 60 -12.34 9.93 -6.62
CA LYS A 60 -13.46 9.93 -5.67
C LYS A 60 -14.38 11.13 -5.92
N GLU A 61 -13.85 12.34 -6.09
CA GLU A 61 -14.67 13.53 -6.40
C GLU A 61 -15.41 13.42 -7.74
N LEU A 62 -14.85 12.73 -8.73
CA LEU A 62 -15.51 12.50 -10.02
C LEU A 62 -16.57 11.37 -9.98
N ASP A 63 -16.30 10.29 -9.26
CA ASP A 63 -17.18 9.11 -9.18
C ASP A 63 -18.27 9.26 -8.07
N ASP A 64 -17.96 9.92 -6.96
CA ASP A 64 -18.90 10.25 -5.87
C ASP A 64 -19.54 11.62 -6.12
N ASN A 65 -20.45 11.67 -7.09
CA ASN A 65 -21.44 12.76 -7.22
C ASN A 65 -22.48 12.74 -6.06
N SER A 66 -22.09 12.24 -4.88
CA SER A 66 -22.93 11.89 -3.74
C SER A 66 -22.17 12.17 -2.43
N PRO A 67 -22.76 12.89 -1.46
CA PRO A 67 -22.09 13.30 -0.22
C PRO A 67 -21.86 12.18 0.80
N LYS A 68 -22.09 10.91 0.46
CA LYS A 68 -21.92 9.79 1.39
C LYS A 68 -20.49 9.27 1.35
N LYS A 69 -19.72 9.50 2.43
CA LYS A 69 -18.48 8.77 2.71
C LYS A 69 -18.76 7.27 2.66
N THR A 70 -18.18 6.56 1.69
CA THR A 70 -18.34 5.11 1.59
C THR A 70 -16.96 4.47 1.46
N ASP A 71 -16.33 4.10 2.58
CA ASP A 71 -15.03 3.41 2.64
C ASP A 71 -14.98 2.13 1.77
N SER A 72 -16.13 1.54 1.44
CA SER A 72 -16.25 0.38 0.57
C SER A 72 -15.91 0.65 -0.91
N LYS A 73 -15.97 1.91 -1.38
CA LYS A 73 -15.66 2.24 -2.78
C LYS A 73 -14.17 2.48 -3.01
N ASP A 74 -13.44 2.80 -1.95
CA ASP A 74 -12.02 3.15 -2.00
C ASP A 74 -11.14 2.03 -2.59
N PRO A 75 -11.31 0.74 -2.20
CA PRO A 75 -10.55 -0.35 -2.80
C PRO A 75 -10.78 -0.49 -4.30
N LYS A 76 -12.00 -0.20 -4.77
CA LYS A 76 -12.34 -0.30 -6.21
C LYS A 76 -11.67 0.80 -7.01
N THR A 77 -11.65 2.03 -6.48
CA THR A 77 -10.95 3.17 -7.10
C THR A 77 -9.44 2.93 -7.14
N ILE A 78 -8.86 2.42 -6.06
CA ILE A 78 -7.44 2.06 -5.99
C ILE A 78 -7.12 0.96 -7.00
N ALA A 79 -7.93 -0.10 -7.08
CA ALA A 79 -7.73 -1.18 -8.04
C ALA A 79 -7.77 -0.67 -9.49
N LYS A 80 -8.71 0.24 -9.82
CA LYS A 80 -8.81 0.86 -11.14
C LYS A 80 -7.55 1.67 -11.48
N LEU A 81 -7.06 2.48 -10.53
CA LEU A 81 -5.82 3.26 -10.70
C LEU A 81 -4.58 2.37 -10.92
N VAL A 82 -4.52 1.22 -10.24
CA VAL A 82 -3.44 0.25 -10.41
C VAL A 82 -3.51 -0.42 -11.79
N VAL A 83 -4.69 -0.80 -12.25
CA VAL A 83 -4.90 -1.37 -13.60
C VAL A 83 -4.57 -0.34 -14.68
N ASP A 84 -4.93 0.92 -14.48
CA ASP A 84 -4.63 2.04 -15.39
C ASP A 84 -3.13 2.42 -15.40
N GLY A 85 -2.28 1.77 -14.59
CA GLY A 85 -0.85 2.06 -14.51
C GLY A 85 -0.50 3.34 -13.75
N ARG A 86 -1.48 3.97 -13.09
CA ARG A 86 -1.32 5.23 -12.35
C ARG A 86 -0.85 4.97 -10.91
N TYR A 87 0.28 4.29 -10.80
CA TYR A 87 0.91 3.94 -9.53
C TYR A 87 2.40 4.26 -9.55
N SER A 88 2.97 4.45 -8.37
CA SER A 88 4.40 4.64 -8.15
C SER A 88 4.94 3.44 -7.38
N ILE A 89 6.14 2.99 -7.71
CA ILE A 89 6.81 1.92 -6.95
C ILE A 89 7.49 2.57 -5.74
N PRO A 90 7.20 2.12 -4.50
CA PRO A 90 7.89 2.62 -3.32
C PRO A 90 9.39 2.40 -3.42
N TYR A 91 10.17 3.45 -3.13
CA TYR A 91 11.59 3.30 -2.87
C TYR A 91 11.79 2.81 -1.43
N MET A 92 12.27 1.57 -1.30
CA MET A 92 12.75 1.01 -0.04
C MET A 92 14.23 1.37 0.10
N PRO A 93 14.62 2.24 1.05
CA PRO A 93 16.03 2.48 1.29
C PRO A 93 16.66 1.22 1.89
N GLU A 94 17.82 0.84 1.36
CA GLU A 94 18.63 -0.26 1.87
C GLU A 94 19.92 0.29 2.51
N GLY A 95 20.50 -0.48 3.45
CA GLY A 95 21.76 -0.15 4.11
C GLY A 95 21.69 1.09 5.00
N ILE A 96 22.69 1.97 4.88
CA ILE A 96 22.85 3.17 5.74
C ILE A 96 21.62 4.07 5.73
N TYR A 97 20.91 4.16 4.60
CA TYR A 97 19.69 4.96 4.51
C TYR A 97 18.49 4.35 5.26
N ALA A 98 18.47 3.04 5.45
CA ALA A 98 17.49 2.38 6.32
C ALA A 98 17.80 2.72 7.80
N GLU A 99 19.07 2.65 8.20
CA GLU A 99 19.49 2.96 9.58
C GLU A 99 19.25 4.42 9.97
N ILE A 100 19.57 5.37 9.08
CA ILE A 100 19.28 6.80 9.30
C ILE A 100 17.77 7.02 9.48
N ARG A 101 16.97 6.31 8.70
CA ARG A 101 15.51 6.40 8.77
C ARG A 101 14.98 5.80 10.08
N ASP A 102 15.48 4.63 10.51
CA ASP A 102 15.14 4.03 11.80
C ASP A 102 15.54 4.94 12.98
N LEU A 103 16.67 5.62 12.88
CA LEU A 103 17.09 6.62 13.87
C LEU A 103 16.15 7.82 13.91
N VAL A 104 15.71 8.33 12.75
CA VAL A 104 14.71 9.39 12.66
C VAL A 104 13.35 8.93 13.22
N TYR A 105 12.99 7.65 13.06
CA TYR A 105 11.77 7.09 13.66
C TYR A 105 11.85 6.92 15.18
N SER A 106 13.01 6.52 15.73
CA SER A 106 13.20 6.41 17.19
C SER A 106 13.18 7.75 17.91
N ARG A 107 13.32 8.85 17.16
CA ARG A 107 13.25 10.21 17.67
C ARG A 107 11.81 10.73 17.57
N GLU A 108 10.93 10.18 18.39
CA GLU A 108 9.75 10.95 18.79
C GLU A 108 10.24 12.24 19.46
N PRO A 109 9.64 13.42 19.16
CA PRO A 109 9.97 14.63 19.87
C PRO A 109 9.58 14.44 21.34
N ILE A 110 10.58 14.43 22.22
CA ILE A 110 10.36 14.74 23.63
C ILE A 110 9.81 16.16 23.63
N TRP A 111 8.49 16.31 23.70
CA TRP A 111 7.87 17.57 24.06
C TRP A 111 8.28 17.84 25.51
N ILE A 112 9.34 18.63 25.68
CA ILE A 112 9.66 19.22 26.96
C ILE A 112 8.54 20.23 27.23
N ILE A 113 7.68 19.84 28.17
CA ILE A 113 6.70 20.67 28.87
C ILE A 113 7.32 21.95 29.43
#